data_AF-A0A7S1S543-F1
#
_entry.id   AF-A0A7S1S543-F1
#
_cell.length_a   1.000
_cell.length_b   1.000
_cell.length_c   1.000
_cell.angle_alpha   90.00
_cell.angle_beta   90.00
_cell.angle_gamma   90.00
#
_symmetry.space_group_name_H-M   'P 1'
#
loop_
_entity.id
_entity.type
_entity.pdbx_description
1 polymer ?
#
loop_
_entity_poly.entity_id
_entity_poly.type
_entity_poly.pdbx_seq_one_letter_code
_entity_poly.pdbx_strand_id
1 'polypeptide(L)'
;KIRVGGGPRRKQALNPDEETDAWTPTDKMLARMHRSWKTWTKTFSVAEDLGVDRRQITSDKTGGESTEMRAGRLAANEMAKMILKEAEETKRKISDRDVVAVLRMWGFKDNMNRSNVMKEGVNFVHSDTLGLVASYDGAVLITAATTEYSNVTQVLSRWLTDRMPSEFGEHGFGWTSINVNANYAGALHRDANNEGPSFIKAFGSFTGGQLNYWGDDNKAEGTVESLCKPADKSTLDINKNLLLFDGNRGHSVEDFQGERFSLVYFCTGQWRKANKTVQSELEKCGINFPTKESMSLGQKLLGTPRGYKALASSRAAKGAAEPAAKTWPVAAGKAEGTDFLAEERKQEARAAVRDMGAAPECNDEEFTGYRVAYSTLPDRRRRCCVYLVGVSGGERLAVSGDEDRVGSGHYAYKKAETFPLGPPLETPRIGDVRAWCAELVSTPGPQCRKKMCLRSYANAADGQSKNSLKRPAGAAGCPLAKQQKRPAAATE
;
A
#
# COMPACT_ATOMS: atom_id res chain seq x y z
N LYS A 1 -18.84 41.15 -14.99
CA LYS A 1 -18.60 41.67 -13.62
C LYS A 1 -19.02 40.60 -12.61
N ILE A 2 -18.09 39.83 -12.05
CA ILE A 2 -18.40 38.91 -10.95
C ILE A 2 -18.36 39.73 -9.66
N ARG A 3 -19.52 40.07 -9.10
CA ARG A 3 -19.61 40.65 -7.75
C ARG A 3 -19.46 39.51 -6.76
N VAL A 4 -18.27 39.34 -6.19
CA VAL A 4 -18.12 38.51 -4.99
C VAL A 4 -18.61 39.36 -3.82
N GLY A 5 -19.90 39.25 -3.50
CA GLY A 5 -20.46 39.86 -2.29
C GLY A 5 -19.76 39.25 -1.08
N GLY A 6 -19.05 40.08 -0.31
CA GLY A 6 -18.50 39.65 0.97
C GLY A 6 -19.62 39.12 1.85
N GLY A 7 -19.45 37.93 2.42
CA GLY A 7 -20.39 37.38 3.39
C GLY A 7 -20.55 38.29 4.62
N PRO A 8 -21.54 38.03 5.48
CA PRO A 8 -21.74 38.80 6.70
C PRO A 8 -20.45 38.91 7.51
N ARG A 9 -20.09 40.14 7.91
CA ARG A 9 -18.92 40.40 8.76
C ARG A 9 -19.13 39.74 10.13
N ARG A 10 -18.22 38.86 10.53
CA ARG A 10 -18.24 38.17 11.82
C ARG A 10 -17.23 38.78 12.78
N LYS A 11 -17.49 38.68 14.09
CA LYS A 11 -16.53 39.08 15.13
C LYS A 11 -15.31 38.14 15.19
N GLN A 12 -15.48 36.88 14.80
CA GLN A 12 -14.41 35.87 14.78
C GLN A 12 -14.47 35.06 13.49
N ALA A 13 -13.30 34.64 12.98
CA ALA A 13 -13.20 33.72 11.87
C ALA A 13 -13.78 32.35 12.27
N LEU A 14 -14.49 31.71 11.34
CA LEU A 14 -14.95 30.33 11.55
C LEU A 14 -13.76 29.38 11.56
N ASN A 15 -13.81 28.36 12.43
CA ASN A 15 -12.89 27.24 12.35
C ASN A 15 -13.28 26.37 11.14
N PRO A 16 -12.44 26.27 10.10
CA PRO A 16 -12.75 25.54 8.87
C PRO A 16 -12.89 24.02 9.06
N ASP A 17 -12.50 23.51 10.23
CA ASP A 17 -12.57 22.09 10.61
C ASP A 17 -13.86 21.76 11.40
N GLU A 18 -14.66 22.76 11.77
CA GLU A 18 -15.94 22.64 12.49
C GLU A 18 -17.12 23.05 11.59
N GLU A 19 -17.17 22.49 10.38
CA GLU A 19 -18.25 22.78 9.43
C GLU A 19 -19.60 22.29 9.99
N THR A 20 -20.59 23.18 10.05
CA THR A 20 -21.94 22.86 10.53
C THR A 20 -23.01 23.18 9.47
N ASP A 21 -24.21 22.64 9.65
CA ASP A 21 -25.34 22.90 8.74
C ASP A 21 -25.78 24.37 8.73
N ALA A 22 -25.45 25.12 9.78
CA ALA A 22 -25.73 26.56 9.89
C ALA A 22 -24.80 27.44 9.03
N TRP A 23 -23.77 26.87 8.41
CA TRP A 23 -22.83 27.62 7.57
C TRP A 23 -23.47 28.00 6.23
N THR A 24 -23.26 29.25 5.82
CA THR A 24 -23.68 29.72 4.50
C THR A 24 -22.86 29.02 3.41
N PRO A 25 -23.34 28.97 2.15
CA PRO A 25 -22.56 28.46 1.03
C PRO A 25 -21.18 29.12 0.89
N THR A 26 -21.07 30.42 1.21
CA THR A 26 -19.80 31.16 1.20
C THR A 26 -18.85 30.66 2.29
N ASP A 27 -19.34 30.38 3.50
CA ASP A 27 -18.49 29.85 4.58
C ASP A 27 -17.96 28.46 4.23
N LYS A 28 -18.83 27.58 3.72
CA LYS A 28 -18.44 26.24 3.26
C LYS A 28 -17.39 26.32 2.14
N MET A 29 -17.52 27.29 1.23
CA MET A 29 -16.53 27.57 0.19
C MET A 29 -15.19 28.05 0.78
N LEU A 30 -15.21 29.04 1.68
CA LEU A 30 -14.00 29.57 2.31
C LEU A 30 -13.27 28.51 3.15
N ALA A 31 -14.00 27.69 3.90
CA ALA A 31 -13.41 26.58 4.64
C ALA A 31 -12.80 25.53 3.72
N ARG A 32 -13.45 25.22 2.59
CA ARG A 32 -12.88 24.35 1.56
C ARG A 32 -11.60 24.95 0.96
N MET A 33 -11.59 26.25 0.65
CA MET A 33 -10.40 26.95 0.15
C MET A 33 -9.27 26.95 1.17
N HIS A 34 -9.56 27.20 2.44
CA HIS A 34 -8.58 27.18 3.51
C HIS A 34 -8.02 25.77 3.77
N ARG A 35 -8.87 24.73 3.81
CA ARG A 35 -8.42 23.33 3.87
C ARG A 35 -7.53 22.98 2.68
N SER A 36 -7.90 23.41 1.47
CA SER A 36 -7.08 23.24 0.26
C SER A 36 -5.73 23.96 0.38
N TRP A 37 -5.72 25.19 0.92
CA TRP A 37 -4.49 25.97 1.14
C TRP A 37 -3.59 25.37 2.21
N LYS A 38 -4.14 24.85 3.32
CA LYS A 38 -3.39 24.07 4.34
C LYS A 38 -2.74 22.83 3.72
N THR A 39 -3.51 22.03 2.96
CA THR A 39 -2.94 20.86 2.25
C THR A 39 -1.87 21.27 1.24
N TRP A 40 -2.10 22.37 0.53
CA TRP A 40 -1.19 22.90 -0.49
C TRP A 40 0.15 23.34 0.12
N THR A 41 0.11 24.16 1.18
CA THR A 41 1.31 24.64 1.90
C THR A 41 2.08 23.49 2.55
N LYS A 42 1.38 22.54 3.18
CA LYS A 42 2.01 21.33 3.73
C LYS A 42 2.75 20.53 2.67
N THR A 43 2.18 20.40 1.48
CA THR A 43 2.82 19.72 0.34
C THR A 43 4.11 20.44 -0.09
N PHE A 44 4.19 21.77 0.02
CA PHE A 44 5.44 22.50 -0.24
C PHE A 44 6.50 22.23 0.83
N SER A 45 6.12 22.27 2.11
CA SER A 45 7.04 21.95 3.21
C SER A 45 7.64 20.56 3.03
N VAL A 46 6.81 19.55 2.73
CA VAL A 46 7.29 18.17 2.48
C VAL A 46 8.22 18.09 1.27
N ALA A 47 7.90 18.82 0.19
CA ALA A 47 8.74 18.86 -1.00
C ALA A 47 10.09 19.52 -0.71
N GLU A 48 10.10 20.60 0.05
CA GLU A 48 11.29 21.33 0.49
C GLU A 48 12.17 20.47 1.41
N ASP A 49 11.56 19.82 2.40
CA ASP A 49 12.25 18.92 3.34
C ASP A 49 12.91 17.72 2.64
N LEU A 50 12.32 17.24 1.54
CA LEU A 50 12.88 16.18 0.70
C LEU A 50 13.79 16.70 -0.43
N GLY A 51 13.84 18.01 -0.67
CA GLY A 51 14.55 18.60 -1.80
C GLY A 51 14.01 18.19 -3.17
N VAL A 52 12.73 17.82 -3.28
CA VAL A 52 12.09 17.30 -4.51
C VAL A 52 11.09 18.29 -5.09
N ASP A 53 10.81 18.19 -6.40
CA ASP A 53 9.72 18.98 -6.98
C ASP A 53 8.39 18.46 -6.42
N ARG A 54 7.53 19.38 -5.97
CA ARG A 54 6.19 19.06 -5.45
C ARG A 54 5.38 18.15 -6.37
N ARG A 55 5.59 18.22 -7.68
CA ARG A 55 4.94 17.36 -8.66
C ARG A 55 5.48 15.95 -8.63
N GLN A 56 6.73 15.68 -8.26
CA GLN A 56 7.25 14.32 -8.12
C GLN A 56 6.56 13.54 -6.99
N ILE A 57 6.18 14.24 -5.92
CA ILE A 57 5.41 13.67 -4.79
C ILE A 57 3.89 13.79 -4.97
N THR A 58 3.42 14.45 -6.02
CA THR A 58 1.97 14.57 -6.31
C THR A 58 1.54 13.96 -7.63
N SER A 59 2.45 13.68 -8.55
CA SER A 59 2.24 12.91 -9.75
C SER A 59 2.00 11.46 -9.39
N ASP A 60 1.07 10.84 -10.11
CA ASP A 60 0.82 9.40 -10.05
C ASP A 60 0.44 8.85 -8.68
N LYS A 61 0.00 9.69 -7.73
CA LYS A 61 -0.64 9.25 -6.49
C LYS A 61 -1.69 8.18 -6.81
N THR A 62 -1.50 6.99 -6.28
CA THR A 62 -2.50 5.92 -6.28
C THR A 62 -3.05 5.74 -4.86
N GLY A 63 -4.09 4.93 -4.70
CA GLY A 63 -4.53 4.47 -3.37
C GLY A 63 -5.06 5.53 -2.39
N GLY A 64 -5.24 6.79 -2.83
CA GLY A 64 -5.70 7.88 -1.96
C GLY A 64 -4.61 8.44 -1.04
N GLU A 65 -3.35 8.41 -1.47
CA GLU A 65 -2.23 8.83 -0.62
C GLU A 65 -2.14 10.36 -0.38
N SER A 66 -1.87 10.75 0.88
CA SER A 66 -1.42 12.12 1.19
C SER A 66 0.01 12.34 0.67
N THR A 67 0.42 13.61 0.58
CA THR A 67 1.77 13.95 0.09
C THR A 67 2.83 13.47 1.07
N GLU A 68 2.57 13.67 2.37
CA GLU A 68 3.44 13.27 3.47
C GLU A 68 3.62 11.75 3.50
N MET A 69 2.52 11.03 3.28
CA MET A 69 2.55 9.58 3.25
C MET A 69 3.40 9.07 2.08
N ARG A 70 3.19 9.61 0.87
CA ARG A 70 3.98 9.22 -0.30
C ARG A 70 5.47 9.53 -0.10
N ALA A 71 5.78 10.71 0.43
CA ALA A 71 7.14 11.10 0.79
C ALA A 71 7.81 10.08 1.74
N GLY A 72 7.13 9.71 2.83
CA GLY A 72 7.62 8.69 3.76
C GLY A 72 7.80 7.32 3.09
N ARG A 73 6.83 6.88 2.28
CA ARG A 73 6.90 5.58 1.59
C ARG A 73 8.03 5.50 0.56
N LEU A 74 8.26 6.57 -0.21
CA LEU A 74 9.40 6.65 -1.14
C LEU A 74 10.73 6.55 -0.38
N ALA A 75 10.88 7.33 0.69
CA ALA A 75 12.11 7.33 1.47
C ALA A 75 12.34 5.99 2.19
N ALA A 76 11.27 5.36 2.71
CA ALA A 76 11.33 4.01 3.26
C ALA A 76 11.72 2.96 2.20
N ASN A 77 11.26 3.12 0.96
CA ASN A 77 11.60 2.22 -0.14
C ASN A 77 13.07 2.34 -0.57
N GLU A 78 13.64 3.55 -0.57
CA GLU A 78 15.08 3.74 -0.81
C GLU A 78 15.91 3.20 0.36
N MET A 79 15.50 3.41 1.60
CA MET A 79 16.15 2.78 2.76
C MET A 79 16.13 1.26 2.65
N ALA A 80 14.98 0.68 2.31
CA ALA A 80 14.84 -0.76 2.12
C ALA A 80 15.75 -1.29 1.00
N LYS A 81 15.90 -0.54 -0.10
CA LYS A 81 16.83 -0.87 -1.20
C LYS A 81 18.28 -0.90 -0.74
N MET A 82 18.71 0.08 0.06
CA MET A 82 20.07 0.12 0.61
C MET A 82 20.33 -1.08 1.54
N ILE A 83 19.36 -1.41 2.40
CA ILE A 83 19.41 -2.57 3.30
C ILE A 83 19.54 -3.87 2.49
N LEU A 84 18.70 -4.07 1.47
CA LEU A 84 18.73 -5.28 0.65
C LEU A 84 20.06 -5.43 -0.09
N LYS A 85 20.58 -4.32 -0.64
CA LYS A 85 21.87 -4.31 -1.31
C LYS A 85 23.00 -4.74 -0.38
N GLU A 86 23.09 -4.14 0.80
CA GLU A 86 24.11 -4.53 1.80
C GLU A 86 23.91 -5.98 2.24
N ALA A 87 22.68 -6.41 2.50
CA ALA A 87 22.37 -7.77 2.94
C ALA A 87 22.88 -8.82 1.94
N GLU A 88 22.71 -8.56 0.64
CA GLU A 88 23.22 -9.40 -0.44
C GLU A 88 24.76 -9.37 -0.50
N GLU A 89 25.36 -8.17 -0.51
CA GLU A 89 26.82 -7.98 -0.61
C GLU A 89 27.57 -8.64 0.55
N THR A 90 27.04 -8.53 1.77
CA THR A 90 27.66 -9.09 2.98
C THR A 90 27.10 -10.46 3.35
N LYS A 91 26.13 -10.99 2.58
CA LYS A 91 25.41 -12.24 2.86
C LYS A 91 24.83 -12.32 4.28
N ARG A 92 24.42 -11.18 4.84
CA ARG A 92 23.81 -11.12 6.18
C ARG A 92 22.31 -11.27 6.10
N LYS A 93 21.70 -11.70 7.20
CA LYS A 93 20.23 -11.72 7.34
C LYS A 93 19.70 -10.32 7.60
N ILE A 94 18.44 -10.07 7.24
CA ILE A 94 17.73 -8.86 7.64
C ILE A 94 17.49 -8.89 9.15
N SER A 95 17.80 -7.81 9.86
CA SER A 95 17.67 -7.70 11.31
C SER A 95 16.37 -7.03 11.75
N ASP A 96 16.01 -7.13 13.03
CA ASP A 96 14.88 -6.36 13.61
C ASP A 96 15.14 -4.84 13.49
N ARG A 97 16.40 -4.40 13.54
CA ARG A 97 16.79 -2.99 13.38
C ARG A 97 16.54 -2.49 11.96
N ASP A 98 16.84 -3.30 10.95
CA ASP A 98 16.55 -2.98 9.55
C ASP A 98 15.05 -2.77 9.34
N VAL A 99 14.22 -3.66 9.89
CA VAL A 99 12.75 -3.54 9.86
C VAL A 99 12.31 -2.25 10.53
N VAL A 100 12.80 -1.94 11.74
CA VAL A 100 12.44 -0.69 12.44
C VAL A 100 12.89 0.55 11.67
N ALA A 101 14.05 0.52 11.00
CA ALA A 101 14.54 1.63 10.19
C ALA A 101 13.57 1.95 9.04
N VAL A 102 13.14 0.93 8.30
CA VAL A 102 12.15 1.07 7.23
C VAL A 102 10.80 1.55 7.78
N LEU A 103 10.31 0.96 8.86
CA LEU A 103 8.98 1.29 9.41
C LEU A 103 8.91 2.69 10.04
N ARG A 104 10.02 3.20 10.60
CA ARG A 104 10.10 4.59 11.09
C ARG A 104 10.01 5.62 9.96
N MET A 105 10.46 5.26 8.76
CA MET A 105 10.34 6.11 7.58
C MET A 105 9.00 5.94 6.86
N TRP A 106 8.35 4.79 7.01
CA TRP A 106 7.12 4.44 6.31
C TRP A 106 6.01 5.47 6.58
N GLY A 107 5.46 6.02 5.49
CA GLY A 107 4.26 6.83 5.57
C GLY A 107 3.05 5.95 5.84
N PHE A 108 2.59 5.91 7.09
CA PHE A 108 1.38 5.19 7.46
C PHE A 108 0.11 5.93 7.04
N LYS A 109 -0.89 5.17 6.63
CA LYS A 109 -2.25 5.67 6.40
C LYS A 109 -3.07 5.67 7.68
N ASP A 110 -3.83 6.75 7.89
CA ASP A 110 -4.92 6.77 8.86
C ASP A 110 -6.04 5.83 8.38
N ASN A 111 -6.13 4.65 8.99
CA ASN A 111 -7.11 3.66 8.61
C ASN A 111 -8.36 3.78 9.48
N MET A 112 -9.40 4.37 8.90
CA MET A 112 -10.72 4.54 9.54
C MET A 112 -11.64 3.32 9.35
N ASN A 113 -11.27 2.37 8.48
CA ASN A 113 -12.13 1.24 8.11
C ASN A 113 -11.94 0.00 8.99
N ARG A 114 -10.92 0.01 9.85
CA ARG A 114 -10.55 -1.09 10.76
C ARG A 114 -11.26 -0.97 12.11
N SER A 115 -12.56 -0.66 12.12
CA SER A 115 -13.33 -0.43 13.34
C SER A 115 -13.31 -1.62 14.31
N ASN A 116 -13.18 -2.84 13.79
CA ASN A 116 -13.10 -4.07 14.57
C ASN A 116 -11.87 -4.16 15.50
N VAL A 117 -10.82 -3.37 15.25
CA VAL A 117 -9.61 -3.36 16.09
C VAL A 117 -9.44 -2.05 16.86
N MET A 118 -10.34 -1.10 16.69
CA MET A 118 -10.31 0.18 17.40
C MET A 118 -10.87 0.01 18.82
N LYS A 119 -10.17 0.56 19.81
CA LYS A 119 -10.71 0.72 21.16
C LYS A 119 -11.73 1.86 21.17
N GLU A 120 -12.57 1.88 22.20
CA GLU A 120 -13.53 2.97 22.40
C GLU A 120 -12.82 4.34 22.39
N GLY A 121 -13.38 5.30 21.65
CA GLY A 121 -12.83 6.66 21.49
C GLY A 121 -11.71 6.79 20.45
N VAL A 122 -11.23 5.69 19.84
CA VAL A 122 -10.21 5.72 18.78
C VAL A 122 -10.86 5.85 17.41
N ASN A 123 -10.53 6.91 16.66
CA ASN A 123 -11.15 7.21 15.36
C ASN A 123 -10.41 6.62 14.14
N PHE A 124 -9.13 6.28 14.32
CA PHE A 124 -8.30 5.67 13.27
C PHE A 124 -7.16 4.87 13.91
N VAL A 125 -6.57 3.97 13.13
CA VAL A 125 -5.32 3.28 13.48
C VAL A 125 -4.33 3.37 12.33
N HIS A 126 -3.04 3.40 12.62
CA HIS A 126 -2.02 3.26 11.57
C HIS A 126 -1.85 1.79 11.22
N SER A 127 -2.50 1.38 10.12
CA SER A 127 -2.47 0.00 9.63
C SER A 127 -2.57 -0.02 8.11
N ASP A 128 -1.52 -0.53 7.48
CA ASP A 128 -1.47 -0.78 6.03
C ASP A 128 -1.42 -2.28 5.75
N THR A 129 -2.00 -2.69 4.63
CA THR A 129 -1.85 -4.05 4.11
C THR A 129 -0.96 -3.99 2.86
N LEU A 130 0.11 -4.78 2.88
CA LEU A 130 0.98 -5.02 1.72
C LEU A 130 0.70 -6.44 1.20
N GLY A 131 0.20 -6.58 -0.02
CA GLY A 131 0.06 -7.84 -0.73
C GLY A 131 -1.28 -7.97 -1.42
N LEU A 132 -1.87 -9.16 -1.34
CA LEU A 132 -3.18 -9.44 -1.91
C LEU A 132 -4.31 -8.95 -0.99
N VAL A 133 -5.32 -8.31 -1.55
CA VAL A 133 -6.58 -8.00 -0.88
C VAL A 133 -7.76 -8.52 -1.69
N ALA A 134 -8.82 -8.93 -1.01
CA ALA A 134 -10.08 -9.27 -1.65
C ALA A 134 -11.05 -8.08 -1.54
N SER A 135 -11.63 -7.66 -2.66
CA SER A 135 -12.71 -6.69 -2.68
C SER A 135 -14.04 -7.34 -2.29
N TYR A 136 -15.04 -6.52 -1.96
CA TYR A 136 -16.37 -6.98 -1.55
C TYR A 136 -17.10 -7.80 -2.62
N ASP A 137 -16.81 -7.56 -3.90
CA ASP A 137 -17.33 -8.35 -5.03
C ASP A 137 -16.54 -9.67 -5.26
N GLY A 138 -15.55 -9.95 -4.41
CA GLY A 138 -14.75 -11.16 -4.45
C GLY A 138 -13.66 -11.17 -5.53
N ALA A 139 -13.35 -10.02 -6.15
CA ALA A 139 -12.12 -9.88 -6.92
C ALA A 139 -10.91 -9.82 -5.99
N VAL A 140 -9.75 -10.27 -6.48
CA VAL A 140 -8.48 -10.20 -5.75
C VAL A 140 -7.53 -9.23 -6.45
N LEU A 141 -6.93 -8.34 -5.69
CA LEU A 141 -6.13 -7.22 -6.18
C LEU A 141 -4.85 -7.12 -5.36
N ILE A 142 -3.76 -6.68 -6.00
CA ILE A 142 -2.53 -6.33 -5.29
C ILE A 142 -2.66 -4.88 -4.83
N THR A 143 -2.37 -4.61 -3.56
CA THR A 143 -2.36 -3.23 -3.05
C THR A 143 -1.29 -2.41 -3.74
N ALA A 144 -1.61 -1.18 -4.17
CA ALA A 144 -0.65 -0.33 -4.87
C ALA A 144 0.65 -0.08 -4.07
N ALA A 145 0.55 -0.02 -2.74
CA ALA A 145 1.72 0.12 -1.87
C ALA A 145 2.74 -1.03 -2.01
N THR A 146 2.28 -2.23 -2.38
CA THR A 146 3.15 -3.40 -2.59
C THR A 146 3.97 -3.26 -3.85
N THR A 147 3.36 -2.81 -4.94
CA THR A 147 4.03 -2.71 -6.23
C THR A 147 4.82 -1.41 -6.39
N GLU A 148 4.34 -0.30 -5.81
CA GLU A 148 5.04 0.98 -5.87
C GLU A 148 6.23 1.08 -4.90
N TYR A 149 6.17 0.35 -3.78
CA TYR A 149 7.21 0.35 -2.76
C TYR A 149 7.68 -1.09 -2.48
N SER A 150 8.04 -1.80 -3.55
CA SER A 150 8.34 -3.24 -3.51
C SER A 150 9.53 -3.59 -2.62
N ASN A 151 10.56 -2.73 -2.53
CA ASN A 151 11.73 -2.99 -1.69
C ASN A 151 11.33 -3.07 -0.21
N VAL A 152 10.36 -2.26 0.23
CA VAL A 152 9.80 -2.38 1.60
C VAL A 152 9.21 -3.77 1.78
N THR A 153 8.33 -4.21 0.87
CA THR A 153 7.72 -5.54 0.95
C THR A 153 8.79 -6.64 0.96
N GLN A 154 9.85 -6.50 0.17
CA GLN A 154 10.96 -7.44 0.11
C GLN A 154 11.74 -7.51 1.43
N VAL A 155 12.08 -6.38 2.07
CA VAL A 155 12.75 -6.37 3.39
C VAL A 155 11.89 -7.08 4.44
N LEU A 156 10.60 -6.73 4.51
CA LEU A 156 9.69 -7.34 5.50
C LEU A 156 9.54 -8.84 5.25
N SER A 157 9.37 -9.25 3.99
CA SER A 157 9.27 -10.65 3.60
C SER A 157 10.56 -11.42 3.89
N ARG A 158 11.71 -10.83 3.57
CA ARG A 158 13.02 -11.44 3.77
C ARG A 158 13.33 -11.63 5.26
N TRP A 159 12.90 -10.71 6.12
CA TRP A 159 13.05 -10.86 7.56
C TRP A 159 12.43 -12.16 8.09
N LEU A 160 11.24 -12.53 7.59
CA LEU A 160 10.57 -13.78 7.97
C LEU A 160 11.28 -15.00 7.37
N THR A 161 11.63 -14.97 6.08
CA THR A 161 12.27 -16.14 5.44
C THR A 161 13.64 -16.45 6.02
N ASP A 162 14.43 -15.43 6.40
CA ASP A 162 15.72 -15.60 7.09
C ASP A 162 15.60 -16.29 8.46
N ARG A 163 14.38 -16.34 9.02
CA ARG A 163 14.05 -16.90 10.34
C ARG A 163 12.99 -17.99 10.27
N MET A 164 12.76 -18.55 9.09
CA MET A 164 11.75 -19.59 8.91
C MET A 164 12.05 -20.77 9.86
N PRO A 165 11.10 -21.17 10.73
CA PRO A 165 11.32 -22.31 11.60
C PRO A 165 11.60 -23.60 10.82
N SER A 166 12.47 -24.45 11.36
CA SER A 166 12.89 -25.71 10.74
C SER A 166 11.72 -26.65 10.41
N GLU A 167 10.63 -26.56 11.18
CA GLU A 167 9.42 -27.36 11.01
C GLU A 167 8.70 -27.07 9.68
N PHE A 168 8.96 -25.93 9.06
CA PHE A 168 8.46 -25.61 7.72
C PHE A 168 9.35 -26.16 6.60
N GLY A 169 10.59 -26.58 6.90
CA GLY A 169 11.50 -27.24 5.97
C GLY A 169 11.60 -26.56 4.60
N GLU A 170 11.58 -27.36 3.55
CA GLU A 170 11.62 -26.90 2.15
C GLU A 170 10.31 -26.24 1.68
N HIS A 171 9.19 -26.53 2.35
CA HIS A 171 7.89 -25.97 1.96
C HIS A 171 7.76 -24.49 2.35
N GLY A 172 8.44 -24.08 3.42
CA GLY A 172 8.29 -22.76 4.00
C GLY A 172 6.87 -22.48 4.50
N PHE A 173 6.68 -21.31 5.10
CA PHE A 173 5.34 -20.76 5.32
C PHE A 173 4.97 -19.86 4.15
N GLY A 174 3.77 -20.05 3.61
CA GLY A 174 3.23 -19.20 2.55
C GLY A 174 2.33 -18.10 3.13
N TRP A 175 2.42 -16.89 2.58
CA TRP A 175 1.52 -15.78 2.88
C TRP A 175 1.16 -15.04 1.59
N THR A 176 0.00 -14.38 1.58
CA THR A 176 -0.34 -13.48 0.47
C THR A 176 -0.14 -12.02 0.80
N SER A 177 -0.10 -11.71 2.10
CA SER A 177 -0.27 -10.34 2.59
C SER A 177 0.43 -10.16 3.94
N ILE A 178 0.85 -8.92 4.20
CA ILE A 178 1.45 -8.47 5.45
C ILE A 178 0.62 -7.30 5.95
N ASN A 179 0.04 -7.40 7.15
CA ASN A 179 -0.47 -6.21 7.85
C ASN A 179 0.68 -5.56 8.60
N VAL A 180 0.92 -4.29 8.29
CA VAL A 180 1.95 -3.44 8.89
C VAL A 180 1.25 -2.44 9.81
N ASN A 181 1.44 -2.62 11.11
CA ASN A 181 0.74 -1.84 12.14
C ASN A 181 1.73 -0.96 12.90
N ALA A 182 1.31 0.26 13.24
CA ALA A 182 2.10 1.21 14.02
C ALA A 182 1.30 1.77 15.21
N ASN A 183 1.90 1.73 16.39
CA ASN A 183 1.52 2.48 17.58
C ASN A 183 0.03 2.41 17.97
N TYR A 184 -0.62 1.26 17.82
CA TYR A 184 -1.93 1.02 18.40
C TYR A 184 -2.03 -0.36 19.05
N ALA A 185 -2.82 -0.43 20.13
CA ALA A 185 -3.17 -1.67 20.81
C ALA A 185 -4.53 -2.16 20.27
N GLY A 186 -4.52 -3.19 19.42
CA GLY A 186 -5.74 -3.73 18.82
C GLY A 186 -6.73 -4.24 19.87
N ALA A 187 -8.00 -3.86 19.73
CA ALA A 187 -9.10 -4.42 20.51
C ALA A 187 -9.26 -5.94 20.29
N LEU A 188 -10.09 -6.58 21.12
CA LEU A 188 -10.41 -7.99 21.00
C LEU A 188 -11.18 -8.26 19.70
N HIS A 189 -10.61 -9.10 18.82
CA HIS A 189 -11.21 -9.39 17.51
C HIS A 189 -10.79 -10.77 16.96
N ARG A 190 -11.33 -11.09 15.78
CA ARG A 190 -10.97 -12.21 14.91
C ARG A 190 -10.72 -11.68 13.50
N ASP A 191 -9.73 -12.22 12.80
CA ASP A 191 -9.46 -11.87 11.40
C ASP A 191 -10.27 -12.76 10.44
N ALA A 192 -11.60 -12.60 10.45
CA ALA A 192 -12.54 -13.54 9.82
C ALA A 192 -12.34 -13.82 8.31
N ASN A 193 -11.64 -12.94 7.59
CA ASN A 193 -11.38 -13.08 6.15
C ASN A 193 -10.05 -13.78 5.83
N ASN A 194 -9.34 -14.30 6.84
CA ASN A 194 -8.07 -15.00 6.67
C ASN A 194 -8.25 -16.53 6.68
N GLU A 195 -7.30 -17.26 6.11
CA GLU A 195 -7.24 -18.73 6.16
C GLU A 195 -6.96 -19.28 7.57
N GLY A 196 -6.50 -18.44 8.49
CA GLY A 196 -6.25 -18.79 9.89
C GLY A 196 -4.77 -18.68 10.26
N PRO A 197 -3.92 -19.67 9.88
CA PRO A 197 -2.51 -19.64 10.23
C PRO A 197 -1.83 -18.36 9.77
N SER A 198 -1.17 -17.69 10.71
CA SER A 198 -0.49 -16.42 10.47
C SER A 198 0.76 -16.34 11.35
N PHE A 199 1.83 -15.74 10.83
CA PHE A 199 2.97 -15.34 11.65
C PHE A 199 2.80 -13.92 12.15
N ILE A 200 3.18 -13.65 13.39
CA ILE A 200 3.20 -12.30 13.96
C ILE A 200 4.47 -12.05 14.77
N LYS A 201 5.03 -10.84 14.64
CA LYS A 201 6.14 -10.31 15.44
C LYS A 201 5.92 -8.82 15.68
N ALA A 202 6.24 -8.36 16.89
CA ALA A 202 6.31 -6.95 17.24
C ALA A 202 7.77 -6.44 17.22
N PHE A 203 7.94 -5.16 16.87
CA PHE A 203 9.23 -4.48 16.71
C PHE A 203 9.18 -3.11 17.39
N GLY A 204 10.36 -2.52 17.63
CA GLY A 204 10.50 -1.19 18.22
C GLY A 204 10.89 -1.23 19.69
N SER A 205 10.93 -0.06 20.31
CA SER A 205 11.31 0.13 21.71
C SER A 205 10.07 0.45 22.53
N PHE A 206 9.48 -0.58 23.14
CA PHE A 206 8.27 -0.45 23.93
C PHE A 206 8.26 -1.39 25.15
N THR A 207 7.45 -1.04 26.14
CA THR A 207 7.12 -1.86 27.31
C THR A 207 5.63 -2.13 27.35
N GLY A 208 5.22 -3.33 27.80
CA GLY A 208 3.84 -3.79 27.68
C GLY A 208 3.54 -4.37 26.30
N GLY A 209 2.30 -4.28 25.83
CA GLY A 209 1.95 -4.59 24.43
C GLY A 209 1.99 -6.07 24.06
N GLN A 210 1.89 -6.95 25.06
CA GLN A 210 1.78 -8.39 24.87
C GLN A 210 0.50 -8.74 24.09
N LEU A 211 0.54 -9.86 23.37
CA LEU A 211 -0.62 -10.38 22.65
C LEU A 211 -1.43 -11.28 23.61
N ASN A 212 -2.67 -10.90 23.88
CA ASN A 212 -3.64 -11.79 24.51
C ASN A 212 -4.27 -12.69 23.44
N TYR A 213 -4.31 -13.99 23.69
CA TYR A 213 -4.77 -15.00 22.75
C TYR A 213 -5.72 -16.00 23.38
N TRP A 214 -6.84 -16.25 22.72
CA TRP A 214 -7.89 -17.17 23.11
C TRP A 214 -7.84 -18.41 22.23
N GLY A 215 -6.87 -19.28 22.52
CA GLY A 215 -6.50 -20.40 21.65
C GLY A 215 -7.60 -21.44 21.40
N ASP A 216 -8.60 -21.52 22.27
CA ASP A 216 -9.73 -22.45 22.14
C ASP A 216 -10.99 -21.82 21.54
N ASP A 217 -10.91 -20.57 21.11
CA ASP A 217 -12.01 -19.91 20.40
C ASP A 217 -12.29 -20.61 19.06
N ASN A 218 -13.41 -21.33 19.01
CA ASN A 218 -13.85 -22.09 17.84
C ASN A 218 -14.83 -21.32 16.94
N LYS A 219 -15.14 -20.05 17.25
CA LYS A 219 -16.14 -19.19 16.58
C LYS A 219 -17.60 -19.66 16.63
N ALA A 220 -17.85 -20.96 16.61
CA ALA A 220 -19.18 -21.55 16.52
C ALA A 220 -20.04 -21.29 17.77
N GLU A 221 -19.41 -20.99 18.90
CA GLU A 221 -20.10 -20.82 20.18
C GLU A 221 -20.62 -19.40 20.45
N GLY A 222 -20.22 -18.40 19.65
CA GLY A 222 -20.71 -17.02 19.79
C GLY A 222 -19.76 -15.92 19.30
N THR A 223 -20.11 -14.68 19.63
CA THR A 223 -19.28 -13.50 19.35
C THR A 223 -18.01 -13.51 20.22
N VAL A 224 -17.01 -12.71 19.84
CA VAL A 224 -15.72 -12.70 20.54
C VAL A 224 -15.88 -12.13 21.97
N GLU A 225 -16.77 -11.16 22.17
CA GLU A 225 -17.02 -10.49 23.46
C GLU A 225 -17.74 -11.41 24.45
N SER A 226 -18.69 -12.21 23.96
CA SER A 226 -19.42 -13.15 24.82
C SER A 226 -18.56 -14.36 25.17
N LEU A 227 -17.68 -14.79 24.27
CA LEU A 227 -16.96 -16.05 24.38
C LEU A 227 -15.58 -15.92 25.03
N CYS A 228 -14.77 -14.93 24.63
CA CYS A 228 -13.37 -14.83 25.04
C CYS A 228 -13.26 -14.16 26.42
N LYS A 229 -13.30 -14.96 27.50
CA LYS A 229 -13.21 -14.46 28.87
C LYS A 229 -11.77 -14.27 29.34
N PRO A 230 -11.46 -13.28 30.19
CA PRO A 230 -10.09 -13.05 30.67
C PRO A 230 -9.41 -14.27 31.29
N ALA A 231 -10.18 -15.17 31.93
CA ALA A 231 -9.66 -16.38 32.56
C ALA A 231 -9.09 -17.41 31.57
N ASP A 232 -9.53 -17.36 30.30
CA ASP A 232 -9.14 -18.32 29.26
C ASP A 232 -8.02 -17.79 28.36
N LYS A 233 -7.52 -16.57 28.61
CA LYS A 233 -6.50 -15.94 27.77
C LYS A 233 -5.12 -16.51 28.07
N SER A 234 -4.33 -16.67 27.03
CA SER A 234 -2.87 -16.81 27.12
C SER A 234 -2.22 -15.49 26.70
N THR A 235 -1.26 -15.00 27.48
CA THR A 235 -0.53 -13.76 27.16
C THR A 235 0.85 -14.11 26.61
N LEU A 236 1.16 -13.62 25.41
CA LEU A 236 2.32 -14.00 24.62
C LEU A 236 3.22 -12.78 24.34
N ASP A 237 4.51 -12.90 24.64
CA ASP A 237 5.50 -11.87 24.35
C ASP A 237 5.98 -12.01 22.89
N ILE A 238 5.32 -11.28 21.98
CA ILE A 238 5.69 -11.21 20.57
C ILE A 238 6.76 -10.15 20.28
N ASN A 239 7.34 -9.50 21.29
CA ASN A 239 8.54 -8.68 21.11
C ASN A 239 9.78 -9.60 21.05
N LYS A 240 9.83 -10.59 21.94
CA LYS A 240 10.96 -11.54 22.02
C LYS A 240 10.80 -12.77 21.14
N ASN A 241 9.59 -13.07 20.70
CA ASN A 241 9.29 -14.30 19.98
C ASN A 241 8.62 -14.01 18.63
N LEU A 242 8.95 -14.84 17.64
CA LEU A 242 8.13 -15.03 16.44
C LEU A 242 7.01 -16.00 16.81
N LEU A 243 5.77 -15.62 16.53
CA LEU A 243 4.59 -16.40 16.91
C LEU A 243 3.85 -16.88 15.66
N LEU A 244 3.63 -18.19 15.56
CA LEU A 244 2.61 -18.77 14.68
C LEU A 244 1.33 -18.93 15.50
N PHE A 245 0.24 -18.38 15.00
CA PHE A 245 -1.07 -18.48 15.62
C PHE A 245 -2.17 -18.57 14.56
N ASP A 246 -3.36 -18.95 15.00
CA ASP A 246 -4.54 -18.90 14.16
C ASP A 246 -5.27 -17.55 14.39
N GLY A 247 -5.12 -16.61 13.44
CA GLY A 247 -5.70 -15.27 13.50
C GLY A 247 -7.23 -15.24 13.43
N ASN A 248 -7.82 -16.39 13.11
CA ASN A 248 -9.26 -16.57 13.18
C ASN A 248 -9.78 -16.74 14.62
N ARG A 249 -8.91 -16.94 15.60
CA ARG A 249 -9.28 -17.03 17.03
C ARG A 249 -9.16 -15.67 17.71
N GLY A 250 -9.88 -15.49 18.82
CA GLY A 250 -9.91 -14.25 19.59
C GLY A 250 -8.50 -13.80 19.98
N HIS A 251 -8.18 -12.54 19.70
CA HIS A 251 -6.93 -11.94 20.11
C HIS A 251 -7.03 -10.43 20.31
N SER A 252 -6.19 -9.89 21.20
CA SER A 252 -6.06 -8.45 21.47
C SER A 252 -4.64 -8.09 21.88
N VAL A 253 -4.31 -6.81 21.89
CA VAL A 253 -3.02 -6.30 22.34
C VAL A 253 -3.20 -5.52 23.63
N GLU A 254 -2.37 -5.81 24.64
CA GLU A 254 -2.33 -5.05 25.88
C GLU A 254 -1.86 -3.61 25.64
N ASP A 255 -2.16 -2.71 26.56
CA ASP A 255 -1.62 -1.36 26.49
C ASP A 255 -0.09 -1.38 26.58
N PHE A 256 0.54 -0.41 25.94
CA PHE A 256 1.99 -0.27 25.93
C PHE A 256 2.40 1.20 25.96
N GLN A 257 3.67 1.41 26.27
CA GLN A 257 4.34 2.69 26.20
C GLN A 257 5.56 2.58 25.28
N GLY A 258 5.84 3.65 24.54
CA GLY A 258 6.93 3.70 23.57
C GLY A 258 6.46 3.46 22.13
N GLU A 259 7.39 3.02 21.29
CA GLU A 259 7.19 2.84 19.86
C GLU A 259 7.06 1.36 19.53
N ARG A 260 5.91 0.97 19.01
CA ARG A 260 5.58 -0.42 18.70
C ARG A 260 5.10 -0.54 17.26
N PHE A 261 5.81 -1.35 16.49
CA PHE A 261 5.33 -1.85 15.22
C PHE A 261 4.95 -3.33 15.35
N SER A 262 4.08 -3.83 14.48
CA SER A 262 3.90 -5.28 14.33
C SER A 262 3.63 -5.65 12.89
N LEU A 263 4.18 -6.80 12.49
CA LEU A 263 3.96 -7.41 11.18
C LEU A 263 3.14 -8.68 11.37
N VAL A 264 2.06 -8.82 10.61
CA VAL A 264 1.24 -10.05 10.55
C VAL A 264 1.29 -10.59 9.13
N TYR A 265 1.90 -11.75 8.94
CA TYR A 265 1.98 -12.45 7.65
C TYR A 265 0.83 -13.44 7.57
N PHE A 266 -0.09 -13.24 6.64
CA PHE A 266 -1.33 -14.01 6.55
C PHE A 266 -1.72 -14.33 5.10
N CYS A 267 -2.61 -15.31 4.96
CA CYS A 267 -3.29 -15.62 3.71
C CYS A 267 -4.74 -15.15 3.76
N THR A 268 -5.17 -14.36 2.77
CA THR A 268 -6.60 -14.04 2.59
C THR A 268 -7.36 -15.32 2.21
N GLY A 269 -8.58 -15.52 2.69
CA GLY A 269 -9.42 -16.67 2.35
C GLY A 269 -9.76 -16.83 0.86
N GLN A 270 -9.43 -15.84 0.03
CA GLN A 270 -9.67 -15.87 -1.42
C GLN A 270 -8.39 -16.02 -2.25
N TRP A 271 -7.24 -16.35 -1.61
CA TRP A 271 -5.94 -16.41 -2.28
C TRP A 271 -5.91 -17.31 -3.53
N ARG A 272 -6.69 -18.40 -3.53
CA ARG A 272 -6.80 -19.34 -4.66
C ARG A 272 -7.34 -18.71 -5.95
N LYS A 273 -7.97 -17.54 -5.87
CA LYS A 273 -8.46 -16.79 -7.04
C LYS A 273 -7.36 -16.01 -7.76
N ALA A 274 -6.19 -15.82 -7.13
CA ALA A 274 -5.07 -15.13 -7.77
C ALA A 274 -4.56 -15.96 -8.95
N ASN A 275 -4.59 -15.39 -10.16
CA ASN A 275 -4.02 -16.03 -11.34
C ASN A 275 -2.49 -15.96 -11.32
N LYS A 276 -1.83 -16.64 -12.28
CA LYS A 276 -0.36 -16.69 -12.36
C LYS A 276 0.31 -15.33 -12.49
N THR A 277 -0.31 -14.38 -13.20
CA THR A 277 0.22 -13.01 -13.29
C THR A 277 0.24 -12.34 -11.92
N VAL A 278 -0.85 -12.41 -11.17
CA VAL A 278 -0.92 -11.84 -9.81
C VAL A 278 0.07 -12.53 -8.87
N GLN A 279 0.21 -13.86 -8.95
CA GLN A 279 1.18 -14.62 -8.16
C GLN A 279 2.60 -14.15 -8.45
N SER A 280 3.02 -14.09 -9.72
CA SER A 280 4.36 -13.65 -10.10
C SER A 280 4.66 -12.19 -9.71
N GLU A 281 3.67 -11.29 -9.79
CA GLU A 281 3.86 -9.90 -9.33
C GLU A 281 4.07 -9.81 -7.81
N LEU A 282 3.37 -10.63 -7.02
CA LEU A 282 3.59 -10.71 -5.57
C LEU A 282 4.95 -11.32 -5.23
N GLU A 283 5.34 -12.39 -5.94
CA GLU A 283 6.65 -13.05 -5.78
C GLU A 283 7.80 -12.09 -6.07
N LYS A 284 7.70 -11.24 -7.12
CA LYS A 284 8.67 -10.16 -7.39
C LYS A 284 8.80 -9.17 -6.24
N CYS A 285 7.75 -8.98 -5.44
CA CYS A 285 7.76 -8.12 -4.26
C CYS A 285 8.25 -8.86 -3.00
N GLY A 286 8.70 -10.11 -3.11
CA GLY A 286 9.23 -10.92 -2.02
C GLY A 286 8.19 -11.78 -1.29
N ILE A 287 6.91 -11.72 -1.68
CA ILE A 287 5.85 -12.52 -1.05
C ILE A 287 6.04 -14.00 -1.41
N ASN A 288 6.14 -14.87 -0.40
CA ASN A 288 6.15 -16.32 -0.61
C ASN A 288 4.72 -16.84 -0.77
N PHE A 289 4.24 -16.94 -2.00
CA PHE A 289 2.85 -17.28 -2.28
C PHE A 289 2.49 -18.70 -1.76
N PRO A 290 1.34 -18.89 -1.09
CA PRO A 290 1.01 -20.16 -0.45
C PRO A 290 0.76 -21.31 -1.44
N THR A 291 1.12 -22.50 -0.99
CA THR A 291 0.77 -23.80 -1.59
C THR A 291 -0.25 -24.53 -0.70
N LYS A 292 -0.84 -25.63 -1.18
CA LYS A 292 -1.74 -26.43 -0.33
C LYS A 292 -0.97 -27.04 0.84
N GLU A 293 0.26 -27.45 0.59
CA GLU A 293 1.15 -28.15 1.50
C GLU A 293 1.64 -27.20 2.61
N SER A 294 2.12 -26.01 2.26
CA SER A 294 2.55 -25.00 3.24
C SER A 294 1.40 -24.54 4.15
N MET A 295 0.19 -24.36 3.59
CA MET A 295 -0.99 -24.02 4.38
C MET A 295 -1.42 -25.16 5.30
N SER A 296 -1.45 -26.40 4.78
CA SER A 296 -1.80 -27.57 5.59
C SER A 296 -0.81 -27.78 6.73
N LEU A 297 0.48 -27.54 6.49
CA LEU A 297 1.51 -27.61 7.52
C LEU A 297 1.32 -26.56 8.61
N GLY A 298 1.04 -25.31 8.23
CA GLY A 298 0.72 -24.24 9.19
C GLY A 298 -0.52 -24.57 10.04
N GLN A 299 -1.56 -25.15 9.43
CA GLN A 299 -2.74 -25.63 10.15
C GLN A 299 -2.41 -26.80 11.07
N LYS A 300 -1.60 -27.77 10.63
CA LYS A 300 -1.22 -28.94 11.44
C LYS A 300 -0.42 -28.56 12.69
N LEU A 301 0.45 -27.55 12.57
CA LEU A 301 1.23 -27.03 13.70
C LEU A 301 0.39 -26.27 14.73
N LEU A 302 -0.87 -25.96 14.42
CA LEU A 302 -1.82 -25.26 15.28
C LEU A 302 -2.95 -26.21 15.63
N GLY A 303 -3.05 -26.64 16.89
CA GLY A 303 -4.12 -27.55 17.31
C GLY A 303 -5.52 -27.00 17.02
N THR A 304 -6.49 -27.87 16.72
CA THR A 304 -7.89 -27.49 16.46
C THR A 304 -8.49 -26.78 17.68
N PRO A 305 -9.19 -25.64 17.52
CA PRO A 305 -9.81 -24.97 18.65
C PRO A 305 -10.93 -25.84 19.24
N ARG A 306 -10.90 -26.07 20.55
CA ARG A 306 -11.81 -27.01 21.20
C ARG A 306 -13.20 -26.42 21.45
N GLY A 307 -13.29 -25.11 21.67
CA GLY A 307 -14.49 -24.47 22.18
C GLY A 307 -14.59 -24.52 23.70
N TYR A 308 -15.15 -23.46 24.30
CA TYR A 308 -15.17 -23.29 25.75
C TYR A 308 -16.26 -24.14 26.42
N LYS A 309 -17.37 -24.41 25.73
CA LYS A 309 -18.40 -25.34 26.22
C LYS A 309 -17.87 -26.77 26.32
N ALA A 310 -17.11 -27.21 25.31
CA ALA A 310 -16.47 -28.52 25.32
C ALA A 310 -15.41 -28.63 26.43
N LEU A 311 -14.66 -27.55 26.67
CA LEU A 311 -13.69 -27.50 27.77
C LEU A 311 -14.35 -27.59 29.14
N ALA A 312 -15.45 -26.86 29.35
CA ALA A 312 -16.20 -26.88 30.59
C ALA A 312 -16.82 -28.25 30.90
N SER A 313 -17.16 -29.04 29.87
CA SER A 313 -17.76 -30.38 30.03
C SER A 313 -16.72 -31.51 30.11
N SER A 314 -15.52 -31.31 29.57
CA SER A 314 -14.47 -32.35 29.59
C SER A 314 -13.77 -32.39 30.96
N ARG A 315 -14.07 -33.41 31.78
CA ARG A 315 -13.40 -33.63 33.08
C ARG A 315 -11.96 -34.15 32.93
N ALA A 316 -11.57 -34.66 31.75
CA ALA A 316 -10.23 -35.11 31.45
C ALA A 316 -10.04 -35.31 29.94
N ALA A 317 -9.13 -34.55 29.35
CA ALA A 317 -8.33 -35.01 28.22
C ALA A 317 -6.92 -34.44 28.37
N LYS A 318 -6.16 -35.01 29.32
CA LYS A 318 -4.72 -34.76 29.50
C LYS A 318 -3.90 -35.53 28.46
N GLY A 319 -4.29 -35.46 27.18
CA GLY A 319 -3.42 -35.81 26.06
C GLY A 319 -2.70 -34.56 25.59
N ALA A 320 -1.49 -34.71 25.02
CA ALA A 320 -0.77 -33.60 24.41
C ALA A 320 -1.52 -33.14 23.14
N ALA A 321 -2.55 -32.32 23.32
CA ALA A 321 -3.15 -31.58 22.21
C ALA A 321 -2.07 -30.67 21.63
N GLU A 322 -1.97 -30.63 20.30
CA GLU A 322 -1.13 -29.66 19.60
C GLU A 322 -1.40 -28.25 20.14
N PRO A 323 -0.35 -27.41 20.30
CA PRO A 323 -0.51 -26.13 20.95
C PRO A 323 -1.41 -25.21 20.13
N ALA A 324 -2.21 -24.38 20.81
CA ALA A 324 -3.04 -23.41 20.12
C ALA A 324 -2.22 -22.31 19.43
N ALA A 325 -0.97 -22.08 19.87
CA ALA A 325 -0.02 -21.18 19.25
C ALA A 325 1.41 -21.68 19.49
N LYS A 326 2.33 -21.38 18.57
CA LYS A 326 3.72 -21.84 18.65
C LYS A 326 4.68 -20.66 18.58
N THR A 327 5.67 -20.65 19.47
CA THR A 327 6.63 -19.55 19.60
C THR A 327 8.04 -20.02 19.31
N TRP A 328 8.81 -19.15 18.66
CA TRP A 328 10.24 -19.32 18.46
C TRP A 328 10.95 -18.08 19.00
N PRO A 329 11.88 -18.23 19.96
CA PRO A 329 12.69 -17.12 20.43
C PRO A 329 13.44 -16.46 19.28
N VAL A 330 13.30 -15.16 19.13
CA VAL A 330 14.11 -14.38 18.21
C VAL A 330 15.24 -13.81 19.05
N ALA A 331 16.43 -14.37 18.90
CA ALA A 331 17.61 -13.82 19.54
C ALA A 331 17.72 -12.32 19.18
N ALA A 332 18.02 -11.48 20.16
CA ALA A 332 18.43 -10.11 19.90
C ALA A 332 19.68 -10.19 19.01
N GLY A 333 19.49 -9.99 17.70
CA GLY A 333 20.58 -10.08 16.75
C GLY A 333 21.71 -9.16 17.20
N LYS A 334 22.96 -9.62 17.10
CA LYS A 334 24.09 -8.70 17.20
C LYS A 334 23.89 -7.63 16.12
N ALA A 335 24.22 -6.38 16.46
CA ALA A 335 24.25 -5.33 15.45
C ALA A 335 25.36 -5.69 14.45
N GLU A 336 24.97 -6.26 13.32
CA GLU A 336 25.85 -6.62 12.22
C GLU A 336 25.49 -5.75 11.02
N GLY A 337 26.51 -5.22 10.34
CA GLY A 337 26.34 -4.33 9.20
C GLY A 337 26.14 -2.85 9.59
N THR A 338 25.65 -2.07 8.63
CA THR A 338 25.41 -0.63 8.81
C THR A 338 24.27 -0.37 9.78
N ASP A 339 24.41 0.66 10.61
CA ASP A 339 23.29 1.15 11.42
C ASP A 339 22.34 2.02 10.58
N PHE A 340 21.34 1.41 9.96
CA PHE A 340 20.31 2.13 9.19
C PHE A 340 19.39 3.01 10.04
N LEU A 341 19.48 2.94 11.38
CA LEU A 341 18.77 3.87 12.27
C LEU A 341 19.50 5.21 12.47
N ALA A 342 20.76 5.31 12.04
CA ALA A 342 21.54 6.54 12.09
C ALA A 342 20.89 7.64 11.23
N GLU A 343 20.94 8.89 11.68
CA GLU A 343 20.32 10.01 10.98
C GLU A 343 20.94 10.24 9.60
N GLU A 344 22.23 9.98 9.45
CA GLU A 344 22.96 10.08 8.17
C GLU A 344 22.33 9.15 7.11
N ARG A 345 21.98 7.91 7.49
CA ARG A 345 21.34 6.95 6.56
C ARG A 345 19.90 7.33 6.23
N LYS A 346 19.18 7.91 7.19
CA LYS A 346 17.83 8.46 6.92
C LYS A 346 17.89 9.63 5.94
N GLN A 347 18.87 10.51 6.11
CA GLN A 347 19.11 11.63 5.19
C GLN A 347 19.52 11.15 3.80
N GLU A 348 20.40 10.15 3.72
CA GLU A 348 20.80 9.52 2.45
C GLU A 348 19.60 8.91 1.73
N ALA A 349 18.74 8.17 2.43
CA ALA A 349 17.53 7.59 1.86
C ALA A 349 16.55 8.67 1.36
N ARG A 350 16.38 9.78 2.11
CA ARG A 350 15.57 10.93 1.66
C ARG A 350 16.19 11.63 0.44
N ALA A 351 17.50 11.81 0.42
CA ALA A 351 18.22 12.39 -0.71
C ALA A 351 18.11 11.51 -1.95
N ALA A 352 18.16 10.18 -1.82
CA ALA A 352 17.98 9.26 -2.93
C ALA A 352 16.59 9.39 -3.60
N VAL A 353 15.55 9.78 -2.85
CA VAL A 353 14.21 10.08 -3.42
C VAL A 353 14.27 11.25 -4.41
N ARG A 354 15.16 12.23 -4.18
CA ARG A 354 15.40 13.34 -5.12
C ARG A 354 15.97 12.84 -6.44
N ASP A 355 16.80 11.82 -6.38
CA ASP A 355 17.49 11.25 -7.52
C ASP A 355 16.68 10.14 -8.22
N MET A 356 15.57 9.67 -7.65
CA MET A 356 14.61 8.75 -8.30
C MET A 356 14.07 9.28 -9.64
N GLY A 357 14.31 10.55 -9.97
CA GLY A 357 14.04 11.14 -11.27
C GLY A 357 15.07 10.86 -12.37
N ALA A 358 16.21 10.24 -12.06
CA ALA A 358 17.27 9.92 -13.01
C ALA A 358 17.48 8.39 -13.08
N ALA A 359 16.63 7.69 -13.84
CA ALA A 359 16.93 6.31 -14.17
C ALA A 359 18.18 6.23 -15.06
N PRO A 360 18.93 5.12 -15.02
CA PRO A 360 20.09 4.93 -15.87
C PRO A 360 19.71 5.09 -17.34
N GLU A 361 20.62 5.67 -18.11
CA GLU A 361 20.40 5.88 -19.54
C GLU A 361 20.15 4.54 -20.24
N CYS A 362 18.99 4.45 -20.89
CA CYS A 362 18.56 3.24 -21.57
C CYS A 362 19.05 3.20 -23.01
N ASN A 363 19.57 2.05 -23.41
CA ASN A 363 19.91 1.77 -24.80
C ASN A 363 18.91 0.87 -25.55
N ASP A 364 17.80 0.52 -24.90
CA ASP A 364 16.80 -0.36 -25.49
C ASP A 364 16.10 0.26 -26.69
N GLU A 365 15.67 -0.61 -27.61
CA GLU A 365 14.82 -0.27 -28.75
C GLU A 365 13.34 -0.58 -28.47
N GLU A 366 13.06 -1.36 -27.43
CA GLU A 366 11.72 -1.72 -26.97
C GLU A 366 11.41 -1.08 -25.61
N PHE A 367 10.19 -0.55 -25.48
CA PHE A 367 9.75 0.18 -24.30
C PHE A 367 8.50 -0.45 -23.69
N THR A 368 8.45 -0.49 -22.36
CA THR A 368 7.38 -1.10 -21.56
C THR A 368 6.44 -0.07 -20.94
N GLY A 369 6.83 1.20 -20.93
CA GLY A 369 6.06 2.31 -20.39
C GLY A 369 6.73 3.66 -20.61
N TYR A 370 6.21 4.68 -19.93
CA TYR A 370 6.80 6.02 -19.91
C TYR A 370 6.59 6.72 -18.56
N ARG A 371 7.50 7.63 -18.22
CA ARG A 371 7.47 8.46 -17.02
C ARG A 371 7.53 9.94 -17.38
N VAL A 372 6.79 10.77 -16.66
CA VAL A 372 6.85 12.23 -16.79
C VAL A 372 7.59 12.83 -15.60
N ALA A 373 8.62 13.62 -15.85
CA ALA A 373 9.38 14.34 -14.86
C ALA A 373 9.26 15.85 -15.06
N TYR A 374 9.39 16.61 -13.98
CA TYR A 374 9.47 18.06 -14.02
C TYR A 374 10.76 18.54 -13.37
N SER A 375 11.36 19.58 -13.93
CA SER A 375 12.50 20.28 -13.33
C SER A 375 12.30 21.80 -13.42
N THR A 376 12.94 22.54 -12.52
CA THR A 376 12.94 24.01 -12.54
C THR A 376 14.20 24.51 -13.24
N LEU A 377 14.03 25.33 -14.27
CA LEU A 377 15.09 25.97 -15.01
C LEU A 377 15.69 27.15 -14.22
N PRO A 378 16.90 27.63 -14.55
CA PRO A 378 17.53 28.76 -13.85
C PRO A 378 16.69 30.04 -13.83
N ASP A 379 15.86 30.26 -14.85
CA ASP A 379 14.94 31.38 -14.97
C ASP A 379 13.60 31.17 -14.24
N ARG A 380 13.51 30.11 -13.42
CA ARG A 380 12.32 29.67 -12.67
C ARG A 380 11.17 29.15 -13.53
N ARG A 381 11.31 29.10 -14.87
CA ARG A 381 10.37 28.36 -15.71
C ARG A 381 10.54 26.88 -15.47
N ARG A 382 9.53 26.09 -15.83
CA ARG A 382 9.57 24.64 -15.63
C ARG A 382 9.85 23.93 -16.93
N ARG A 383 10.62 22.85 -16.87
CA ARG A 383 10.77 21.88 -17.95
C ARG A 383 9.98 20.63 -17.60
N CYS A 384 9.23 20.11 -18.56
CA CYS A 384 8.55 18.83 -18.51
C CYS A 384 9.31 17.87 -19.43
N CYS A 385 9.82 16.78 -18.88
CA CYS A 385 10.52 15.73 -19.61
C CYS A 385 9.66 14.46 -19.60
N VAL A 386 9.52 13.81 -20.74
CA VAL A 386 8.89 12.48 -20.85
C VAL A 386 9.94 11.48 -21.28
N TYR A 387 10.13 10.48 -20.44
CA TYR A 387 11.07 9.40 -20.64
C TYR A 387 10.32 8.13 -21.02
N LEU A 388 10.77 7.41 -22.04
CA LEU A 388 10.31 6.03 -22.24
C LEU A 388 11.14 5.09 -21.38
N VAL A 389 10.47 4.10 -20.78
CA VAL A 389 11.07 3.08 -19.91
C VAL A 389 11.34 1.84 -20.74
N GLY A 390 12.62 1.47 -20.88
CA GLY A 390 13.04 0.32 -21.65
C GLY A 390 12.70 -1.02 -20.99
N VAL A 391 12.87 -2.12 -21.72
CA VAL A 391 12.75 -3.49 -21.18
C VAL A 391 13.80 -3.80 -20.10
N SER A 392 14.95 -3.14 -20.15
CA SER A 392 16.01 -3.19 -19.12
C SER A 392 15.66 -2.43 -17.84
N GLY A 393 14.60 -1.61 -17.87
CA GLY A 393 14.23 -0.70 -16.79
C GLY A 393 14.98 0.64 -16.79
N GLY A 394 15.93 0.84 -17.70
CA GLY A 394 16.51 2.16 -17.93
C GLY A 394 15.49 3.13 -18.54
N GLU A 395 15.82 4.42 -18.54
CA GLU A 395 15.00 5.44 -19.19
C GLU A 395 15.75 6.19 -20.30
N ARG A 396 15.01 6.60 -21.33
CA ARG A 396 15.53 7.46 -22.39
C ARG A 396 14.62 8.66 -22.59
N LEU A 397 15.18 9.86 -22.56
CA LEU A 397 14.44 11.10 -22.79
C LEU A 397 13.88 11.08 -24.21
N ALA A 398 12.55 11.09 -24.33
CA ALA A 398 11.87 11.00 -25.62
C ALA A 398 11.22 12.32 -26.02
N VAL A 399 10.71 13.08 -25.05
CA VAL A 399 10.07 14.39 -25.28
C VAL A 399 10.49 15.35 -24.18
N SER A 400 10.76 16.60 -24.54
CA SER A 400 10.95 17.68 -23.58
C SER A 400 10.08 18.87 -23.94
N GLY A 401 9.61 19.61 -22.94
CA GLY A 401 8.83 20.82 -23.17
C GLY A 401 9.08 21.84 -22.10
N ASP A 402 9.46 23.04 -22.51
CA ASP A 402 9.68 24.17 -21.60
C ASP A 402 8.41 24.98 -21.45
N GLU A 403 8.18 25.44 -20.23
CA GLU A 403 7.12 26.36 -19.92
C GLU A 403 7.35 27.69 -20.65
N ASP A 404 6.32 28.24 -21.28
CA ASP A 404 6.42 29.50 -22.04
C ASP A 404 6.75 30.71 -21.13
N ARG A 405 6.20 30.72 -19.91
CA ARG A 405 6.43 31.74 -18.86
C ARG A 405 6.21 31.13 -17.47
N VAL A 406 6.90 31.67 -16.47
CA VAL A 406 6.86 31.15 -15.09
C VAL A 406 5.41 30.99 -14.60
N GLY A 407 5.01 29.75 -14.30
CA GLY A 407 3.71 29.43 -13.69
C GLY A 407 2.51 29.35 -14.64
N SER A 408 2.69 29.47 -15.95
CA SER A 408 1.59 29.37 -16.93
C SER A 408 0.95 27.98 -17.00
N GLY A 409 1.74 26.92 -16.76
CA GLY A 409 1.36 25.55 -17.06
C GLY A 409 1.24 25.21 -18.56
N HIS A 410 1.62 26.13 -19.44
CA HIS A 410 1.66 25.93 -20.90
C HIS A 410 3.09 25.56 -21.31
N TYR A 411 3.22 24.45 -22.02
CA TYR A 411 4.51 23.87 -22.41
C TYR A 411 4.56 23.71 -23.92
N ALA A 412 5.70 23.98 -24.54
CA ALA A 412 5.95 23.65 -25.94
C ALA A 412 6.71 22.32 -26.00
N TYR A 413 5.99 21.20 -26.12
CA TYR A 413 6.60 19.87 -26.15
C TYR A 413 7.21 19.58 -27.52
N LYS A 414 8.41 19.00 -27.52
CA LYS A 414 9.15 18.58 -28.71
C LYS A 414 9.79 17.21 -28.49
N LYS A 415 9.82 16.36 -29.53
CA LYS A 415 10.63 15.13 -29.52
C LYS A 415 12.09 15.51 -29.22
N ALA A 416 12.73 14.79 -28.31
CA ALA A 416 14.14 14.97 -28.05
C ALA A 416 14.96 14.58 -29.29
N GLU A 417 15.90 15.43 -29.69
CA GLU A 417 16.73 15.19 -30.90
C GLU A 417 17.54 13.90 -30.79
N THR A 418 17.93 13.53 -29.57
CA THR A 418 18.67 12.30 -29.25
C THR A 418 17.80 11.04 -29.26
N PHE A 419 16.47 11.16 -29.41
CA PHE A 419 15.56 10.01 -29.38
C PHE A 419 15.26 9.50 -30.80
N PRO A 420 15.76 8.32 -31.20
CA PRO A 420 15.76 7.90 -32.60
C PRO A 420 14.39 7.42 -33.10
N LEU A 421 13.50 7.02 -32.21
CA LEU A 421 12.24 6.35 -32.57
C LEU A 421 11.06 7.32 -32.68
N GLY A 422 10.00 6.86 -33.32
CA GLY A 422 8.72 7.56 -33.46
C GLY A 422 8.74 8.75 -34.42
N PRO A 423 7.55 9.17 -34.89
CA PRO A 423 7.41 10.33 -35.77
C PRO A 423 7.83 11.62 -35.05
N PRO A 424 8.21 12.68 -35.78
CA PRO A 424 8.41 14.01 -35.21
C PRO A 424 7.20 14.45 -34.38
N LEU A 425 7.45 15.12 -33.26
CA LEU A 425 6.43 15.59 -32.35
C LEU A 425 6.73 17.04 -31.96
N GLU A 426 5.77 17.94 -32.21
CA GLU A 426 5.72 19.29 -31.66
C GLU A 426 4.28 19.63 -31.30
N THR A 427 4.00 19.90 -30.03
CA THR A 427 2.62 20.12 -29.56
C THR A 427 2.59 20.92 -28.26
N PRO A 428 1.59 21.78 -28.01
CA PRO A 428 1.38 22.40 -26.71
C PRO A 428 0.61 21.49 -25.73
N ARG A 429 0.16 20.30 -26.15
CA ARG A 429 -0.76 19.46 -25.37
C ARG A 429 -0.07 18.17 -24.89
N ILE A 430 0.01 18.00 -23.57
CA ILE A 430 0.53 16.77 -22.95
C ILE A 430 -0.29 15.51 -23.33
N GLY A 431 -1.56 15.66 -23.70
CA GLY A 431 -2.38 14.55 -24.19
C GLY A 431 -1.86 13.93 -25.48
N ASP A 432 -1.36 14.77 -26.39
CA ASP A 432 -0.77 14.31 -27.65
C ASP A 432 0.56 13.60 -27.40
N VAL A 433 1.37 14.11 -26.45
CA VAL A 433 2.60 13.45 -26.00
C VAL A 433 2.33 12.06 -25.44
N ARG A 434 1.28 11.91 -24.61
CA ARG A 434 0.91 10.60 -24.03
C ARG A 434 0.42 9.61 -25.08
N ALA A 435 -0.34 10.10 -26.08
CA ALA A 435 -0.76 9.26 -27.20
C ALA A 435 0.45 8.79 -28.03
N TRP A 436 1.36 9.72 -28.34
CA TRP A 436 2.61 9.42 -29.02
C TRP A 436 3.46 8.39 -28.26
N CYS A 437 3.61 8.53 -26.93
CA CYS A 437 4.32 7.53 -26.12
C CYS A 437 3.61 6.17 -26.14
N ALA A 438 2.28 6.13 -26.15
CA ALA A 438 1.53 4.87 -26.15
C ALA A 438 1.70 4.08 -27.45
N GLU A 439 1.94 4.75 -28.58
CA GLU A 439 2.25 4.10 -29.87
C GLU A 439 3.64 3.44 -29.87
N LEU A 440 4.55 3.89 -29.00
CA LEU A 440 5.93 3.39 -28.92
C LEU A 440 6.16 2.30 -27.87
N VAL A 441 5.17 2.00 -27.05
CA VAL A 441 5.28 1.01 -25.97
C VAL A 441 4.72 -0.33 -26.45
N SER A 442 5.60 -1.33 -26.60
CA SER A 442 5.36 -2.60 -27.30
C SER A 442 4.27 -3.47 -26.66
N THR A 443 3.95 -3.24 -25.39
CA THR A 443 2.69 -3.64 -24.75
C THR A 443 2.60 -2.81 -23.48
N PRO A 444 1.52 -2.06 -23.20
CA PRO A 444 1.44 -1.30 -21.96
C PRO A 444 1.57 -2.26 -20.78
N GLY A 445 2.65 -2.12 -20.01
CA GLY A 445 2.82 -2.83 -18.75
C GLY A 445 1.60 -2.60 -17.83
N PRO A 446 1.43 -3.38 -16.75
CA PRO A 446 0.27 -3.29 -15.86
C PRO A 446 -0.03 -1.86 -15.38
N GLN A 447 1.00 -1.02 -15.24
CA GLN A 447 0.90 0.39 -14.84
C GLN A 447 0.31 1.32 -15.92
N CYS A 448 0.37 0.97 -17.21
CA CYS A 448 -0.19 1.78 -18.30
C CYS A 448 -1.69 1.55 -18.55
N ARG A 449 -2.33 0.58 -17.88
CA ARG A 449 -3.76 0.29 -18.10
C ARG A 449 -4.64 1.28 -17.32
N LYS A 450 -5.05 2.32 -18.05
CA LYS A 450 -6.13 3.30 -17.79
C LYS A 450 -5.90 4.30 -16.65
N LYS A 451 -5.15 5.36 -16.96
CA LYS A 451 -5.54 6.73 -16.60
C LYS A 451 -5.61 7.57 -17.88
N MET A 452 -6.63 7.34 -18.72
CA MET A 452 -7.08 8.37 -19.66
C MET A 452 -7.66 9.52 -18.82
N CYS A 453 -6.78 10.40 -18.35
CA CYS A 453 -7.18 11.65 -17.74
C CYS A 453 -7.65 12.57 -18.87
N LEU A 454 -8.90 12.40 -19.30
CA LEU A 454 -9.64 13.38 -20.09
C LEU A 454 -9.98 14.56 -19.15
N ARG A 455 -9.01 15.45 -18.92
CA ARG A 455 -9.22 16.82 -18.44
C ARG A 455 -7.91 17.60 -18.56
N SER A 456 -7.57 18.01 -19.77
CA SER A 456 -6.86 19.28 -19.94
C SER A 456 -7.91 20.39 -20.03
N TYR A 457 -7.78 21.40 -19.17
CA TYR A 457 -8.55 22.63 -19.27
C TYR A 457 -8.05 23.40 -20.50
N ALA A 458 -8.56 23.03 -21.68
CA ALA A 458 -8.60 23.94 -22.80
C ALA A 458 -9.98 24.60 -22.77
N ASN A 459 -10.03 25.85 -22.30
CA ASN A 459 -11.14 26.71 -22.67
C ASN A 459 -11.06 26.88 -24.18
N ALA A 460 -12.02 26.31 -24.91
CA ALA A 460 -12.21 26.66 -26.31
C ALA A 460 -12.53 28.17 -26.35
N ALA A 461 -11.85 28.90 -27.23
CA ALA A 461 -12.07 30.33 -27.41
C ALA A 461 -13.45 30.66 -28.00
N ASP A 462 -14.26 29.66 -28.38
CA ASP A 462 -15.57 29.88 -28.98
C ASP A 462 -16.69 29.26 -28.14
N GLY A 463 -17.55 30.12 -27.63
CA GLY A 463 -18.67 29.79 -26.76
C GLY A 463 -19.76 28.98 -27.45
N GLN A 464 -19.60 27.66 -27.52
CA GLN A 464 -20.68 26.73 -27.82
C GLN A 464 -20.85 25.69 -26.71
N SER A 465 -22.06 25.64 -26.13
CA SER A 465 -22.41 24.72 -25.05
C SER A 465 -22.50 23.28 -25.58
N LYS A 466 -21.87 22.33 -24.88
CA LYS A 466 -22.02 20.90 -25.17
C LYS A 466 -23.35 20.38 -24.62
N ASN A 467 -24.35 20.26 -25.47
CA ASN A 467 -25.53 19.45 -25.21
C ASN A 467 -26.01 18.80 -26.52
N SER A 468 -25.42 17.65 -26.88
CA SER A 468 -26.05 16.57 -27.68
C SER A 468 -24.98 15.64 -28.25
N LEU A 469 -24.94 14.40 -27.77
CA LEU A 469 -24.44 13.27 -28.56
C LEU A 469 -25.54 12.21 -28.57
N LYS A 470 -26.41 12.29 -29.58
CA LYS A 470 -27.31 11.20 -29.98
C LYS A 470 -26.46 10.14 -30.70
N ARG A 471 -26.61 8.87 -30.32
CA ARG A 471 -26.07 7.72 -31.09
C ARG A 471 -26.87 7.58 -32.40
N PRO A 472 -26.24 7.28 -33.54
CA PRO A 472 -26.96 6.92 -34.75
C PRO A 472 -27.51 5.49 -34.65
N ALA A 473 -28.71 5.30 -35.20
CA ALA A 473 -29.41 4.04 -35.32
C ALA A 473 -28.99 3.31 -36.61
N GLY A 474 -28.94 1.97 -36.56
CA GLY A 474 -29.12 1.10 -37.71
C GLY A 474 -27.85 0.47 -38.30
N ALA A 475 -27.59 -0.79 -37.97
CA ALA A 475 -27.21 -1.84 -38.93
C ALA A 475 -27.47 -3.21 -38.28
N ALA A 476 -28.25 -4.02 -38.98
CA ALA A 476 -28.77 -5.32 -38.55
C ALA A 476 -27.80 -6.49 -38.87
N GLY A 477 -27.95 -7.62 -38.18
CA GLY A 477 -27.35 -8.90 -38.56
C GLY A 477 -27.32 -9.97 -37.45
N CYS A 478 -28.32 -10.85 -37.45
CA CYS A 478 -28.60 -12.05 -36.60
C CYS A 478 -27.57 -13.22 -36.78
N PRO A 479 -27.75 -14.44 -36.17
CA PRO A 479 -28.28 -14.87 -34.85
C PRO A 479 -27.42 -16.01 -34.18
N LEU A 480 -27.96 -16.63 -33.09
CA LEU A 480 -27.56 -17.88 -32.37
C LEU A 480 -26.77 -17.63 -31.06
N ALA A 481 -27.08 -18.23 -29.90
CA ALA A 481 -28.06 -19.23 -29.51
C ALA A 481 -28.51 -19.00 -28.05
N LYS A 482 -29.80 -19.24 -27.79
CA LYS A 482 -30.38 -19.40 -26.45
C LYS A 482 -30.37 -20.88 -26.09
N GLN A 483 -29.86 -21.23 -24.93
CA GLN A 483 -30.17 -22.42 -24.13
C GLN A 483 -29.40 -22.26 -22.80
N GLN A 484 -29.85 -22.61 -21.61
CA GLN A 484 -31.16 -22.91 -21.04
C GLN A 484 -30.92 -22.88 -19.52
N LYS A 485 -31.73 -22.15 -18.75
CA LYS A 485 -31.85 -22.35 -17.30
C LYS A 485 -32.94 -23.40 -17.07
N ARG A 486 -32.70 -24.39 -16.20
CA ARG A 486 -33.72 -25.02 -15.34
C ARG A 486 -33.05 -25.88 -14.23
N PRO A 487 -33.79 -26.27 -13.17
CA PRO A 487 -33.39 -26.02 -11.78
C PRO A 487 -33.15 -27.31 -10.98
N ALA A 488 -32.87 -27.12 -9.69
CA ALA A 488 -32.76 -28.15 -8.66
C ALA A 488 -34.04 -28.98 -8.46
N ALA A 489 -33.88 -30.26 -8.10
CA ALA A 489 -34.53 -30.91 -6.96
C ALA A 489 -33.95 -32.33 -6.74
N ALA A 490 -33.92 -32.74 -5.47
CA ALA A 490 -33.50 -34.03 -4.95
C ALA A 490 -34.43 -35.20 -5.32
N THR A 491 -33.92 -36.43 -5.19
CA THR A 491 -34.33 -37.60 -4.33
C THR A 491 -34.10 -38.91 -5.09
N GLU A 492 -33.11 -39.69 -4.66
CA GLU A 492 -33.20 -40.99 -3.98
C GLU A 492 -31.78 -41.46 -3.61
#